data_AF-A0A1B6K5U0-F1
#
_entry.id   AF-A0A1B6K5U0-F1
#
_cell.length_a   1.000
_cell.length_b   1.000
_cell.length_c   1.000
_cell.angle_alpha   90.00
_cell.angle_beta   90.00
_cell.angle_gamma   90.00
#
_symmetry.space_group_name_H-M   'P 1'
#
loop_
_entity.id
_entity.type
_entity.pdbx_description
1 polymer ?
#
loop_
_entity_poly.entity_id
_entity_poly.type
_entity_poly.pdbx_seq_one_letter_code
_entity_poly.pdbx_strand_id
1 'polypeptide(L)'
;MSGSVAEGVGEEEVEERSRSTPVECGVCSELADSNVLLEPCRHRVACEECSALMKKCIQCGSQINKRVTQDGRLIACKSRQPSAERLRYLESKIAEIEEAHCCSICMERRRNVAFLCGHGACDKCSLTLRICHMCRKTITKKINLY
;
A
#
# COMPACT_ATOMS: atom_id res chain seq x y z
N MET A 1 61.81 -38.10 -39.15
CA MET A 1 61.32 -37.46 -37.92
C MET A 1 60.73 -36.13 -38.37
N SER A 2 59.53 -36.10 -38.96
CA SER A 2 58.23 -36.37 -38.31
C SER A 2 57.99 -35.40 -37.16
N GLY A 3 57.07 -34.46 -37.32
CA GLY A 3 56.54 -33.66 -36.21
C GLY A 3 56.09 -32.25 -36.59
N SER A 4 54.82 -32.13 -37.00
CA SER A 4 54.03 -30.91 -37.07
C SER A 4 53.64 -30.39 -35.68
N VAL A 5 53.41 -29.08 -35.52
CA VAL A 5 52.30 -28.43 -34.75
C VAL A 5 52.38 -26.92 -35.05
N ALA A 6 51.42 -26.29 -35.73
CA ALA A 6 50.04 -25.97 -35.36
C ALA A 6 49.92 -24.68 -34.51
N GLU A 7 49.02 -23.83 -34.97
CA GLU A 7 48.75 -22.44 -34.60
C GLU A 7 48.33 -22.26 -33.13
N GLY A 8 48.55 -21.05 -32.63
CA GLY A 8 48.01 -20.56 -31.38
C GLY A 8 47.78 -19.06 -31.48
N VAL A 9 46.75 -18.66 -32.23
CA VAL A 9 46.13 -17.34 -32.09
C VAL A 9 45.24 -17.45 -30.86
N GLY A 10 45.60 -16.73 -29.79
CA GLY A 10 44.82 -16.61 -28.57
C GLY A 10 44.72 -15.13 -28.26
N GLU A 11 43.67 -14.51 -28.81
CA GLU A 11 43.22 -13.18 -28.47
C GLU A 11 42.77 -13.20 -27.01
N GLU A 12 43.56 -12.62 -26.11
CA GLU A 12 43.09 -12.29 -24.77
C GLU A 12 42.36 -10.95 -24.88
N GLU A 13 41.06 -11.04 -25.17
CA GLU A 13 40.13 -9.92 -25.17
C GLU A 13 39.97 -9.35 -23.75
N VAL A 14 39.95 -8.02 -23.72
CA VAL A 14 40.00 -7.17 -22.54
C VAL A 14 38.65 -7.18 -21.82
N GLU A 15 38.56 -7.83 -20.65
CA GLU A 15 37.39 -7.76 -19.77
C GLU A 15 37.49 -6.52 -18.85
N GLU A 16 37.38 -5.32 -19.44
CA GLU A 16 37.28 -4.06 -18.69
C GLU A 16 35.84 -3.86 -18.19
N ARG A 17 35.53 -4.46 -17.03
CA ARG A 17 34.25 -4.27 -16.35
C ARG A 17 34.14 -2.80 -15.88
N SER A 18 33.50 -1.97 -16.69
CA SER A 18 33.24 -0.55 -16.45
C SER A 18 32.66 -0.31 -15.05
N ARG A 19 33.40 0.41 -14.19
CA ARG A 19 32.88 0.92 -12.91
C ARG A 19 31.86 2.03 -13.19
N SER A 20 30.58 1.68 -13.28
CA SER A 20 29.49 2.65 -13.40
C SER A 20 29.33 3.45 -12.11
N THR A 21 29.24 4.77 -12.21
CA THR A 21 28.91 5.64 -11.07
C THR A 21 27.45 5.42 -10.69
N PRO A 22 27.13 5.14 -9.41
CA PRO A 22 25.76 4.96 -8.97
C PRO A 22 24.94 6.24 -9.16
N VAL A 23 23.69 6.09 -9.56
CA VAL A 23 22.74 7.18 -9.82
C VAL A 23 21.70 7.24 -8.71
N GLU A 24 21.26 8.45 -8.37
CA GLU A 24 20.20 8.66 -7.40
C GLU A 24 18.82 8.42 -8.04
N CYS A 25 17.94 7.72 -7.32
CA CYS A 25 16.56 7.54 -7.70
C CYS A 25 15.71 8.77 -7.32
N GLY A 26 15.02 9.39 -8.27
CA GLY A 26 14.16 10.56 -8.00
C GLY A 26 12.86 10.28 -7.23
N VAL A 27 12.68 9.05 -6.70
CA VAL A 27 11.50 8.64 -5.92
C VAL A 27 11.86 8.32 -4.47
N CYS A 28 12.89 7.49 -4.25
CA CYS A 28 13.33 7.09 -2.91
C CYS A 28 14.61 7.80 -2.45
N SER A 29 15.28 8.56 -3.32
CA SER A 29 16.59 9.20 -3.03
C SER A 29 17.71 8.22 -2.65
N GLU A 30 17.54 6.93 -2.94
CA GLU A 30 18.58 5.92 -2.76
C GLU A 30 19.46 5.81 -4.01
N LEU A 31 20.73 5.42 -3.80
CA LEU A 31 21.70 5.18 -4.85
C LEU A 31 21.47 3.78 -5.47
N ALA A 32 21.43 3.71 -6.80
CA ALA A 32 21.31 2.48 -7.56
C ALA A 32 22.37 2.42 -8.66
N ASP A 33 22.72 1.22 -9.13
CA ASP A 33 23.69 1.06 -10.22
C ASP A 33 23.21 1.73 -11.52
N SER A 34 21.89 1.72 -11.77
CA SER A 34 21.26 2.47 -12.86
C SER A 34 19.77 2.71 -12.64
N ASN A 35 19.25 3.76 -13.28
CA ASN A 35 17.81 4.03 -13.37
C ASN A 35 17.19 3.37 -14.61
N VAL A 36 15.94 2.95 -14.47
CA VAL A 36 15.18 2.20 -15.47
C VAL A 36 14.67 3.11 -16.59
N LEU A 37 14.78 2.64 -17.83
CA LEU A 37 14.22 3.30 -19.00
C LEU A 37 12.71 3.08 -19.07
N LEU A 38 11.95 4.18 -19.07
CA LEU A 38 10.49 4.16 -19.16
C LEU A 38 10.03 4.45 -20.59
N GLU A 39 9.23 3.58 -21.21
CA GLU A 39 8.67 3.81 -22.55
C GLU A 39 7.20 4.23 -22.48
N PRO A 40 6.75 5.17 -23.34
CA PRO A 40 7.43 5.69 -24.53
C PRO A 40 8.33 6.93 -24.31
N CYS A 41 8.33 7.53 -23.12
CA CYS A 41 8.97 8.84 -22.90
C CYS A 41 10.51 8.79 -22.75
N ARG A 42 11.10 7.60 -22.65
CA ARG A 42 12.54 7.31 -22.55
C ARG A 42 13.27 7.98 -21.38
N HIS A 43 12.56 8.41 -20.35
CA HIS A 43 13.17 8.97 -19.14
C HIS A 43 13.73 7.87 -18.22
N ARG A 44 14.85 8.16 -17.55
CA ARG A 44 15.52 7.31 -16.55
C ARG A 44 15.56 8.01 -15.19
N VAL A 45 14.44 7.95 -14.47
CA VAL A 45 14.23 8.78 -13.24
C VAL A 45 14.04 7.99 -11.96
N ALA A 46 13.95 6.65 -12.05
CA ALA A 46 13.69 5.81 -10.90
C ALA A 46 14.44 4.48 -11.00
N CYS A 47 14.80 3.91 -9.85
CA CYS A 47 15.36 2.57 -9.73
C CYS A 47 14.35 1.48 -10.12
N GLU A 48 14.80 0.22 -10.18
CA GLU A 48 13.96 -0.94 -10.51
C GLU A 48 12.71 -1.04 -9.63
N GLU A 49 12.87 -0.91 -8.32
CA GLU A 49 11.77 -1.04 -7.37
C GLU A 49 10.74 0.09 -7.49
N CYS A 50 11.22 1.33 -7.57
CA CYS A 50 10.35 2.49 -7.68
C CYS A 50 9.62 2.52 -9.03
N SER A 51 10.31 2.22 -10.13
CA SER A 51 9.71 2.18 -11.46
C SER A 51 8.61 1.12 -11.59
N ALA A 52 8.74 -0.01 -10.89
CA ALA A 52 7.73 -1.07 -10.89
C ALA A 52 6.40 -0.62 -10.28
N LEU A 53 6.42 0.33 -9.34
CA LEU A 53 5.23 0.87 -8.66
C LEU A 53 4.60 2.05 -9.39
N MET A 54 5.28 2.61 -10.40
CA MET A 54 4.85 3.79 -11.13
C MET A 54 3.97 3.42 -12.33
N LYS A 55 2.85 4.12 -12.51
CA LYS A 55 1.99 4.01 -13.71
C LYS A 55 2.24 5.13 -14.73
N LYS A 56 2.76 6.26 -14.27
CA LYS A 56 3.11 7.45 -15.06
C LYS A 56 4.53 7.89 -14.71
N CYS A 57 5.25 8.43 -15.68
CA CYS A 57 6.59 8.98 -15.48
C CYS A 57 6.51 10.26 -14.62
N ILE A 58 7.34 10.38 -13.59
CA ILE A 58 7.34 11.56 -12.70
C ILE A 58 7.92 12.81 -13.37
N GLN A 59 8.74 12.65 -14.42
CA GLN A 59 9.35 13.78 -15.14
C GLN A 59 8.38 14.47 -16.11
N CYS A 60 7.57 13.68 -16.83
CA CYS A 60 6.78 14.15 -17.96
C CYS A 60 5.30 13.74 -17.91
N GLY A 61 4.86 13.00 -16.89
CA GLY A 61 3.49 12.55 -16.72
C GLY A 61 2.99 11.48 -17.70
N SER A 62 3.79 11.09 -18.69
CA SER A 62 3.42 10.10 -19.72
C SER A 62 3.17 8.72 -19.10
N GLN A 63 2.20 7.98 -19.66
CA GLN A 63 1.89 6.61 -19.22
C GLN A 63 3.06 5.66 -19.53
N ILE A 64 3.42 4.83 -18.56
CA ILE A 64 4.53 3.87 -18.69
C ILE A 64 3.99 2.55 -19.22
N ASN A 65 4.36 2.20 -20.44
CA ASN A 65 3.94 0.97 -21.10
C ASN A 65 4.98 -0.14 -20.92
N LYS A 66 6.28 0.20 -21.01
CA LYS A 66 7.38 -0.74 -20.84
C LYS A 66 8.48 -0.14 -19.96
N ARG A 67 9.20 -1.01 -19.27
CA ARG A 67 10.28 -0.69 -18.33
C ARG A 67 11.46 -1.58 -18.68
N VAL A 68 12.63 -0.98 -18.94
CA VAL A 68 13.82 -1.70 -19.40
C VAL A 68 15.01 -1.31 -18.51
N THR A 69 15.69 -2.29 -17.90
CA THR A 69 16.92 -2.06 -17.13
C THR A 69 18.10 -1.76 -18.06
N GLN A 70 19.26 -1.40 -17.51
CA GLN A 70 20.49 -1.25 -18.30
C GLN A 70 20.89 -2.55 -19.02
N ASP A 71 20.64 -3.70 -18.40
CA ASP A 71 20.93 -5.03 -18.97
C ASP A 71 19.85 -5.52 -19.96
N GLY A 72 18.88 -4.68 -20.32
CA GLY A 72 17.81 -5.03 -21.26
C GLY A 72 16.67 -5.86 -20.65
N ARG A 73 16.68 -6.13 -19.34
CA ARG A 73 15.62 -6.88 -18.67
C ARG A 73 14.33 -6.06 -18.59
N LEU A 74 13.20 -6.72 -18.85
CA LEU A 74 11.88 -6.11 -18.71
C LEU A 74 11.36 -6.22 -17.27
N ILE A 75 10.89 -5.10 -16.73
CA ILE A 75 10.30 -5.02 -15.39
C ILE A 75 8.77 -4.97 -15.48
N ALA A 76 8.11 -5.89 -14.79
CA ALA A 76 6.66 -5.90 -14.66
C ALA A 76 6.16 -4.80 -13.71
N CYS A 77 4.98 -4.26 -14.00
CA CYS A 77 4.31 -3.33 -13.10
C CYS A 77 3.82 -4.09 -11.85
N LYS A 78 4.23 -3.67 -10.67
CA LYS A 78 3.69 -4.12 -9.39
C LYS A 78 2.58 -3.15 -8.98
N SER A 79 1.38 -3.65 -8.71
CA SER A 79 0.39 -2.84 -8.00
C SER A 79 0.87 -2.63 -6.55
N ARG A 80 0.86 -1.40 -6.03
CA ARG A 80 0.93 -1.19 -4.59
C ARG A 80 -0.29 -1.86 -3.95
N GLN A 81 -0.12 -3.08 -3.46
CA GLN A 81 -1.08 -3.71 -2.58
C GLN A 81 -0.80 -3.17 -1.16
N PRO A 82 -1.80 -2.65 -0.45
CA PRO A 82 -1.70 -2.49 0.99
C PRO A 82 -1.27 -3.83 1.60
N SER A 83 -0.39 -3.82 2.62
CA SER A 83 0.00 -5.07 3.27
C SER A 83 -1.24 -5.78 3.81
N ALA A 84 -1.32 -7.09 3.59
CA ALA A 84 -2.43 -7.90 4.11
C ALA A 84 -2.61 -7.70 5.63
N GLU A 85 -1.51 -7.50 6.35
CA GLU A 85 -1.50 -7.14 7.77
C GLU A 85 -2.26 -5.85 8.07
N ARG A 86 -1.97 -4.79 7.31
CA ARG A 86 -2.61 -3.48 7.53
C ARG A 86 -4.09 -3.53 7.22
N LEU A 87 -4.49 -4.29 6.19
CA LEU A 87 -5.91 -4.50 5.90
C LEU A 87 -6.61 -5.19 7.06
N ARG A 88 -6.05 -6.31 7.56
CA ARG A 88 -6.59 -7.02 8.72
C ARG A 88 -6.69 -6.14 9.96
N TYR A 89 -5.66 -5.34 10.24
CA TYR A 89 -5.67 -4.41 11.37
C TYR A 89 -6.80 -3.39 11.26
N LEU A 90 -6.99 -2.80 10.07
CA LEU A 90 -8.05 -1.82 9.83
C LEU A 90 -9.43 -2.46 9.94
N GLU A 91 -9.62 -3.67 9.40
CA GLU A 91 -10.86 -4.44 9.52
C GLU A 91 -11.20 -4.70 10.99
N SER A 92 -10.24 -5.15 11.79
CA SER A 92 -10.43 -5.34 13.24
C SER A 92 -10.81 -4.03 13.94
N LYS A 93 -10.15 -2.92 13.59
CA LYS A 93 -10.47 -1.61 14.19
C LYS A 93 -11.85 -1.10 13.81
N ILE A 94 -12.29 -1.36 12.58
CA ILE A 94 -13.65 -1.03 12.15
C ILE A 94 -14.66 -1.83 12.99
N ALA A 95 -14.45 -3.14 13.14
CA ALA A 95 -15.32 -3.99 13.94
C ALA A 95 -15.41 -3.54 15.41
N GLU A 96 -14.28 -3.20 16.04
CA GLU A 96 -14.24 -2.68 17.43
C GLU A 96 -15.06 -1.38 17.57
N ILE A 97 -14.93 -0.46 16.61
CA ILE A 97 -15.68 0.80 16.61
C ILE A 97 -17.18 0.51 16.39
N GLU A 98 -17.53 -0.33 15.43
CA GLU A 98 -18.92 -0.69 15.16
C GLU A 98 -19.59 -1.30 16.39
N GLU A 99 -18.92 -2.23 17.08
CA GLU A 99 -19.41 -2.83 18.31
C GLU A 99 -19.62 -1.79 19.42
N ALA A 100 -18.68 -0.86 19.62
CA ALA A 100 -18.79 0.20 20.62
C ALA A 100 -19.99 1.14 20.36
N HIS A 101 -20.33 1.37 19.09
CA HIS A 101 -21.45 2.22 18.67
C HIS A 101 -22.78 1.47 18.55
N CYS A 102 -22.78 0.14 18.65
CA CYS A 102 -23.99 -0.66 18.65
C CYS A 102 -24.78 -0.53 19.97
N CYS A 103 -26.09 -0.72 19.86
CA CYS A 103 -26.97 -0.80 21.01
C CYS A 103 -26.71 -2.11 21.74
N SER A 104 -26.29 -2.02 23.01
CA SER A 104 -25.99 -3.19 23.86
C SER A 104 -27.20 -4.08 24.19
N ILE A 105 -28.40 -3.72 23.73
CA ILE A 105 -29.63 -4.50 23.95
C ILE A 105 -29.92 -5.41 22.75
N CYS A 106 -29.86 -4.88 21.53
CA CYS A 106 -30.16 -5.67 20.32
C CYS A 106 -28.92 -6.06 19.51
N MET A 107 -27.76 -5.44 19.76
CA MET A 107 -26.49 -5.66 19.05
C MET A 107 -26.55 -5.49 17.52
N GLU A 108 -27.66 -4.93 17.00
CA GLU A 108 -27.93 -4.84 15.57
C GLU A 108 -27.97 -3.39 15.08
N ARG A 109 -28.47 -2.47 15.90
CA ARG A 109 -28.69 -1.05 15.53
C ARG A 109 -27.78 -0.13 16.32
N ARG A 110 -27.39 0.99 15.70
CA ARG A 110 -26.58 2.03 16.34
C ARG A 110 -27.31 2.68 17.51
N ARG A 111 -26.53 3.08 18.51
CA ARG A 111 -27.00 3.83 19.68
C ARG A 111 -27.28 5.28 19.30
N ASN A 112 -28.52 5.57 18.93
CA ASN A 112 -28.96 6.90 18.47
C ASN A 112 -29.94 7.57 19.44
N VAL A 113 -30.14 7.04 20.65
CA VAL A 113 -30.95 7.68 21.70
C VAL A 113 -30.14 7.76 22.99
N ALA A 114 -30.00 8.96 23.55
CA ALA A 114 -29.41 9.21 24.85
C ALA A 114 -30.48 9.50 25.92
N PHE A 115 -30.22 9.04 27.14
CA PHE A 115 -30.98 9.36 28.35
C PHE A 115 -30.27 10.46 29.14
N LEU A 116 -30.99 11.19 30.00
CA LEU A 116 -30.39 12.21 30.87
C LEU A 116 -29.38 11.67 31.89
N CYS A 117 -29.31 10.35 32.08
CA CYS A 117 -28.29 9.71 32.89
C CYS A 117 -26.98 9.42 32.14
N GLY A 118 -26.86 9.82 30.86
CA GLY A 118 -25.66 9.67 30.02
C GLY A 118 -25.56 8.36 29.23
N HIS A 119 -26.43 7.38 29.50
CA HIS A 119 -26.47 6.12 28.76
C HIS A 119 -27.42 6.18 27.57
N GLY A 120 -27.28 5.24 26.64
CA GLY A 120 -28.11 5.23 25.45
C GLY A 120 -28.42 3.85 24.90
N ALA A 121 -29.44 3.80 24.05
CA ALA A 121 -29.86 2.64 23.30
C ALA A 121 -30.19 3.05 21.85
N CYS A 122 -30.54 2.10 20.99
CA CYS A 122 -31.15 2.45 19.71
C CYS A 122 -32.61 2.88 19.91
N ASP A 123 -33.14 3.58 18.92
CA ASP A 123 -34.52 4.03 18.81
C ASP A 123 -35.54 2.98 19.27
N LYS A 124 -35.62 1.79 18.65
CA LYS A 124 -36.66 0.80 18.97
C LYS A 124 -36.47 0.18 20.37
N CYS A 125 -35.23 -0.04 20.80
CA CYS A 125 -34.99 -0.56 22.15
C CYS A 125 -35.28 0.49 23.22
N SER A 126 -35.08 1.77 22.91
CA SER A 126 -35.38 2.84 23.84
C SER A 126 -36.87 2.97 24.13
N LEU A 127 -37.77 2.60 23.20
CA LEU A 127 -39.22 2.77 23.34
C LEU A 127 -39.80 2.01 24.54
N THR A 128 -39.37 0.77 24.75
CA THR A 128 -39.89 -0.11 25.82
C THR A 128 -39.25 0.17 27.18
N LEU A 129 -38.14 0.92 27.22
CA LEU A 129 -37.43 1.22 28.46
C LEU A 129 -38.08 2.37 29.23
N ARG A 130 -38.38 2.10 30.51
CA ARG A 130 -38.71 3.09 31.54
C ARG A 130 -37.57 3.32 32.54
N ILE A 131 -36.66 2.35 32.64
CA ILE A 131 -35.49 2.35 33.51
C ILE A 131 -34.26 2.10 32.62
N CYS A 132 -33.18 2.84 32.85
CA CYS A 132 -31.93 2.67 32.11
C CYS A 132 -31.32 1.29 32.38
N HIS A 133 -30.98 0.55 31.32
CA HIS A 133 -30.39 -0.80 31.42
C HIS A 133 -28.96 -0.81 31.96
N MET A 134 -28.25 0.32 31.93
CA MET A 134 -26.87 0.43 32.39
C MET A 134 -26.76 0.86 33.86
N CYS A 135 -27.56 1.85 34.30
CA CYS A 135 -27.45 2.43 35.64
C CYS A 135 -28.73 2.34 36.50
N ARG A 136 -29.78 1.69 35.98
CA ARG A 136 -31.06 1.46 36.69
C ARG A 136 -31.80 2.72 37.18
N LYS A 137 -31.40 3.91 36.71
CA LYS A 137 -32.13 5.18 36.95
C LYS A 137 -33.37 5.27 36.05
N THR A 138 -34.45 5.85 36.55
CA THR A 138 -35.67 6.13 35.78
C THR A 138 -35.38 7.08 34.62
N ILE A 139 -35.90 6.76 33.44
CA ILE A 139 -35.72 7.57 32.22
C ILE A 139 -36.79 8.66 32.18
N THR A 140 -36.38 9.92 32.32
CA THR A 140 -37.28 11.08 32.29
C THR A 140 -37.41 11.71 30.90
N LYS A 141 -36.34 11.70 30.10
CA LYS A 141 -36.31 12.23 28.73
C LYS A 141 -35.43 11.35 27.84
N LYS A 142 -35.82 11.24 26.56
CA LYS A 142 -35.10 10.53 25.50
C LYS A 142 -34.71 11.56 24.44
N ILE A 143 -33.44 11.62 24.08
CA ILE A 143 -32.87 12.59 23.13
C ILE A 143 -32.30 11.81 21.95
N ASN A 144 -32.75 12.11 20.73
CA ASN A 144 -32.19 11.50 19.52
C ASN A 144 -30.86 12.17 19.16
N LEU A 145 -29.87 11.34 18.83
CA LEU A 145 -28.55 11.75 18.35
C LEU A 145 -28.54 11.65 16.83
N TYR A 146 -28.01 12.67 16.16
CA TYR A 146 -27.89 12.77 14.69
C TYR A 146 -26.43 12.75 14.27
#